data_AF-A0A535P1Q4-F1
#
_entry.id   AF-A0A535P1Q4-F1
#
_cell.length_a   1.000
_cell.length_b   1.000
_cell.length_c   1.000
_cell.angle_alpha   90.00
_cell.angle_beta   90.00
_cell.angle_gamma   90.00
#
_symmetry.space_group_name_H-M   'P 1'
#
loop_
_entity.id
_entity.type
_entity.pdbx_description
1 polymer ?
#
loop_
_entity_poly.entity_id
_entity_poly.type
_entity_poly.pdbx_seq_one_letter_code
_entity_poly.pdbx_strand_id
1 'polypeptide(L)'
;RLEQQGLLVSEVGQHPVHFSEGRGPQRKVYRITERGRERFFALMLEPGEYGRDYAEVFTIKLSKFSLLSATQQRVILQQRRDYLSALRDHYAHSTNQLKANMAISKEELPYLLQIPDYHIHKCDAELAWIESKIASLAEEKE
;
A
#
# COMPACT_ATOMS: atom_id res chain seq x y z
N ARG A 1 -19.26 -1.76 -14.43
CA ARG A 1 -17.93 -1.68 -15.06
C ARG A 1 -17.11 -2.96 -14.87
N LEU A 2 -16.82 -3.42 -13.64
CA LEU A 2 -16.04 -4.66 -13.41
C LEU A 2 -16.72 -5.94 -13.97
N GLU A 3 -18.05 -6.02 -13.91
CA GLU A 3 -18.82 -7.10 -14.54
C GLU A 3 -18.72 -7.08 -16.07
N GLN A 4 -18.83 -5.90 -16.68
CA GLN A 4 -18.68 -5.73 -18.14
C GLN A 4 -17.26 -6.09 -18.61
N GLN A 5 -16.26 -5.95 -17.73
CA GLN A 5 -14.88 -6.36 -17.98
C GLN A 5 -14.64 -7.86 -17.71
N GLY A 6 -15.66 -8.59 -17.26
CA GLY A 6 -15.57 -10.01 -16.92
C GLY A 6 -14.73 -10.29 -15.67
N LEU A 7 -14.50 -9.31 -14.79
CA LEU A 7 -13.72 -9.46 -13.56
C LEU A 7 -14.59 -9.94 -12.39
N LEU A 8 -15.88 -9.63 -12.44
CA LEU A 8 -16.89 -10.06 -11.48
C LEU A 8 -18.07 -10.68 -12.23
N VAL A 9 -18.79 -11.57 -11.56
CA VAL A 9 -20.07 -12.13 -11.97
C VAL A 9 -21.08 -11.89 -10.86
N SER A 10 -22.29 -11.42 -11.22
CA SER A 10 -23.41 -11.34 -10.28
C SER A 10 -24.19 -12.64 -10.27
N GLU A 11 -24.33 -13.25 -9.10
CA GLU A 11 -25.33 -14.28 -8.85
C GLU A 11 -26.55 -13.61 -8.21
N VAL A 12 -27.74 -13.86 -8.77
CA VAL A 12 -28.99 -13.56 -8.10
C VAL A 12 -29.21 -14.67 -7.09
N GLY A 13 -28.96 -14.38 -5.81
CA GLY A 13 -29.07 -15.38 -4.75
C GLY A 13 -30.49 -15.94 -4.68
N GLN A 14 -30.64 -17.25 -4.91
CA GLN A 14 -31.72 -18.00 -4.27
C GLN A 14 -31.33 -18.16 -2.80
N HIS A 15 -31.95 -17.39 -1.92
CA HIS A 15 -31.80 -17.62 -0.48
C HIS A 15 -32.27 -19.06 -0.16
N PRO A 16 -31.52 -19.85 0.62
CA PRO A 16 -32.09 -21.00 1.28
C PRO A 16 -33.20 -20.49 2.19
N VAL A 17 -34.37 -21.07 2.02
CA VAL A 17 -35.61 -20.76 2.74
C VAL A 17 -35.38 -20.86 4.24
N HIS A 18 -35.11 -19.74 4.90
CA HIS A 18 -35.42 -19.47 6.30
C HIS A 18 -34.91 -18.05 6.57
N PHE A 19 -35.78 -17.05 6.42
CA PHE A 19 -35.91 -15.84 7.24
C PHE A 19 -36.71 -14.78 6.47
N SER A 20 -37.90 -14.51 7.00
CA SER A 20 -38.79 -13.36 6.80
C SER A 20 -39.59 -13.24 5.49
N GLU A 21 -40.91 -13.32 5.69
CA GLU A 21 -41.93 -12.65 4.91
C GLU A 21 -41.63 -11.14 4.85
N GLY A 22 -41.13 -10.68 3.72
CA GLY A 22 -40.89 -9.27 3.46
C GLY A 22 -40.36 -9.07 2.05
N ARG A 23 -41.15 -8.41 1.19
CA ARG A 23 -40.78 -8.07 -0.20
C ARG A 23 -39.63 -7.05 -0.23
N GLY A 24 -38.41 -7.48 0.07
CA GLY A 24 -37.19 -6.74 -0.23
C GLY A 24 -36.66 -7.11 -1.63
N PRO A 25 -36.08 -6.16 -2.40
CA PRO A 25 -35.46 -6.48 -3.68
C PRO A 25 -34.32 -7.50 -3.48
N GLN A 26 -34.28 -8.52 -4.34
CA GLN A 26 -33.23 -9.55 -4.30
C GLN A 26 -31.85 -8.90 -4.41
N ARG A 27 -31.01 -9.12 -3.39
CA ARG A 27 -29.67 -8.53 -3.31
C ARG A 27 -28.74 -9.28 -4.27
N LYS A 28 -28.12 -8.55 -5.21
CA LYS A 28 -27.08 -9.11 -6.07
C LYS A 28 -25.85 -9.49 -5.24
N VAL A 29 -25.40 -10.73 -5.35
CA VAL A 29 -24.16 -11.21 -4.74
C VAL A 29 -23.09 -11.25 -5.82
N TYR A 30 -21.94 -10.65 -5.55
CA TYR A 30 -20.82 -10.62 -6.49
C TYR A 30 -19.78 -11.67 -6.17
N ARG A 31 -19.30 -12.36 -7.22
CA ARG A 31 -18.19 -13.30 -7.14
C ARG A 31 -17.10 -12.90 -8.13
N ILE A 32 -15.85 -13.08 -7.72
CA ILE A 32 -14.68 -12.81 -8.56
C ILE A 32 -14.46 -13.98 -9.55
N THR A 33 -14.22 -13.65 -10.82
CA THR A 33 -13.89 -14.64 -11.86
C THR A 33 -12.40 -15.01 -11.81
N GLU A 34 -11.97 -16.03 -12.57
CA GLU A 34 -10.53 -16.32 -12.72
C GLU A 34 -9.78 -15.11 -13.29
N ARG A 35 -10.31 -14.50 -14.34
CA ARG A 35 -9.77 -13.26 -14.91
C ARG A 35 -9.70 -12.13 -13.88
N GLY A 36 -10.70 -12.05 -12.99
CA GLY A 36 -10.70 -11.14 -11.85
C GLY A 36 -9.56 -11.41 -10.87
N ARG A 37 -9.31 -12.68 -10.55
CA ARG A 37 -8.18 -13.11 -9.70
C ARG A 37 -6.84 -12.78 -10.32
N GLU A 38 -6.65 -13.11 -11.60
CA GLU A 38 -5.43 -12.78 -12.35
C GLU A 38 -5.17 -11.26 -12.32
N ARG A 39 -6.19 -10.45 -12.60
CA ARG A 39 -6.07 -8.99 -12.56
C ARG A 39 -5.75 -8.49 -11.15
N PHE A 40 -6.36 -9.07 -10.12
CA PHE A 40 -6.06 -8.74 -8.73
C PHE A 40 -4.58 -8.99 -8.43
N PHE A 41 -4.04 -10.17 -8.70
CA PHE A 41 -2.63 -10.47 -8.44
C PHE A 41 -1.68 -9.59 -9.25
N ALA A 42 -2.02 -9.27 -10.50
CA ALA A 42 -1.26 -8.31 -11.30
C ALA A 42 -1.19 -6.93 -10.63
N LEU A 43 -2.33 -6.39 -10.16
CA LEU A 43 -2.40 -5.11 -9.45
C LEU A 43 -1.61 -5.11 -8.13
N MET A 44 -1.58 -6.25 -7.44
CA MET A 44 -0.82 -6.39 -6.20
C MET A 44 0.69 -6.24 -6.45
N LEU A 45 1.20 -6.75 -7.57
CA LEU A 45 2.63 -6.75 -7.89
C LEU A 45 3.06 -5.57 -8.75
N GLU A 46 2.13 -4.87 -9.40
CA GLU A 46 2.41 -3.69 -10.21
C GLU A 46 3.10 -2.61 -9.35
N PRO A 47 4.31 -2.14 -9.75
CA PRO A 47 4.95 -1.01 -9.11
C PRO A 47 4.07 0.22 -9.29
N GLY A 48 3.63 0.82 -8.18
CA GLY A 48 2.85 2.05 -8.23
C GLY A 48 3.73 3.26 -8.59
N GLU A 49 3.15 4.28 -9.19
CA GLU A 49 3.80 5.58 -9.32
C GLU A 49 3.95 6.25 -7.95
N TYR A 50 5.10 6.89 -7.72
CA TYR A 50 5.39 7.62 -6.49
C TYR A 50 4.56 8.91 -6.42
N GLY A 51 3.30 8.77 -6.03
CA GLY A 51 2.34 9.85 -5.90
C GLY A 51 1.69 9.91 -4.51
N ARG A 52 0.70 10.80 -4.37
CA ARG A 52 -0.03 11.05 -3.12
C ARG A 52 -0.62 9.76 -2.53
N ASP A 53 -1.12 8.88 -3.39
CA ASP A 53 -1.88 7.71 -2.96
C ASP A 53 -0.97 6.49 -2.71
N TYR A 54 0.33 6.60 -2.94
CA TYR A 54 1.25 5.45 -2.87
C TYR A 54 1.27 4.77 -1.49
N ALA A 55 1.22 5.57 -0.42
CA ALA A 55 1.15 5.04 0.95
C ALA A 55 -0.19 4.31 1.22
N GLU A 56 -1.30 4.86 0.73
CA GLU A 56 -2.62 4.24 0.89
C GLU A 56 -2.72 2.94 0.10
N VAL A 57 -2.24 2.93 -1.14
CA VAL A 57 -2.17 1.74 -1.99
C VAL A 57 -1.33 0.65 -1.29
N PHE A 58 -0.21 1.00 -0.66
CA PHE A 58 0.58 0.04 0.10
C PHE A 58 -0.21 -0.55 1.28
N THR A 59 -0.93 0.25 2.07
CA THR A 59 -1.77 -0.25 3.17
C THR A 59 -2.87 -1.18 2.67
N ILE A 60 -3.50 -0.85 1.53
CA ILE A 60 -4.49 -1.72 0.89
C ILE A 60 -3.83 -3.06 0.51
N LYS A 61 -2.68 -3.03 -0.16
CA LYS A 61 -1.93 -4.25 -0.52
C LYS A 61 -1.59 -5.07 0.72
N LEU A 62 -1.07 -4.43 1.77
CA LEU A 62 -0.72 -5.06 3.04
C LEU A 62 -1.91 -5.80 3.68
N SER A 63 -3.10 -5.20 3.65
CA SER A 63 -4.33 -5.81 4.19
C SER A 63 -4.76 -7.10 3.49
N LYS A 64 -4.17 -7.42 2.33
CA LYS A 64 -4.48 -8.60 1.51
C LYS A 64 -3.35 -9.63 1.47
N PHE A 65 -2.35 -9.52 2.34
CA PHE A 65 -1.20 -10.43 2.35
C PHE A 65 -1.59 -11.90 2.54
N SER A 66 -2.67 -12.18 3.28
CA SER A 66 -3.18 -13.56 3.45
C SER A 66 -3.61 -14.23 2.14
N LEU A 67 -3.83 -13.46 1.06
CA LEU A 67 -4.16 -13.97 -0.27
C LEU A 67 -2.93 -14.21 -1.14
N LEU A 68 -1.74 -13.80 -0.68
CA LEU A 68 -0.50 -13.81 -1.46
C LEU A 68 0.49 -14.86 -0.94
N SER A 69 1.27 -15.42 -1.85
CA SER A 69 2.46 -16.20 -1.48
C SER A 69 3.53 -15.33 -0.81
N ALA A 70 4.39 -15.95 0.01
CA ALA A 70 5.52 -15.25 0.66
C ALA A 70 6.43 -14.52 -0.35
N THR A 71 6.62 -15.08 -1.53
CA THR A 71 7.40 -14.43 -2.61
C THR A 71 6.73 -13.15 -3.09
N GLN A 72 5.40 -13.16 -3.29
CA GLN A 72 4.65 -11.97 -3.69
C GLN A 72 4.62 -10.90 -2.59
N GLN A 73 4.45 -11.32 -1.33
CA GLN A 73 4.53 -10.40 -0.18
C GLN A 73 5.90 -9.71 -0.12
N ARG A 74 6.98 -10.46 -0.33
CA ARG A 74 8.35 -9.91 -0.37
C ARG A 74 8.52 -8.86 -1.46
N VAL A 75 8.00 -9.10 -2.67
CA VAL A 75 8.06 -8.12 -3.77
C VAL A 75 7.41 -6.80 -3.36
N ILE A 76 6.24 -6.84 -2.74
CA ILE A 76 5.51 -5.64 -2.30
C ILE A 76 6.29 -4.89 -1.22
N LEU A 77 6.87 -5.62 -0.26
CA LEU A 77 7.68 -5.02 0.80
C LEU A 77 8.96 -4.37 0.24
N GLN A 78 9.61 -5.01 -0.73
CA GLN A 78 10.79 -4.46 -1.41
C GLN A 78 10.45 -3.18 -2.18
N GLN A 79 9.33 -3.16 -2.91
CA GLN A 79 8.87 -1.94 -3.59
C GLN A 79 8.68 -0.78 -2.59
N ARG A 80 8.06 -1.05 -1.43
CA ARG A 80 7.86 -0.02 -0.40
C ARG A 80 9.18 0.43 0.22
N ARG A 81 10.12 -0.49 0.46
CA ARG A 81 11.47 -0.18 0.95
C ARG A 81 12.22 0.76 0.00
N ASP A 82 12.16 0.49 -1.30
CA ASP A 82 12.84 1.31 -2.31
C ASP A 82 12.24 2.72 -2.36
N TYR A 83 10.91 2.82 -2.28
CA TYR A 83 10.21 4.10 -2.15
C TYR A 83 10.65 4.89 -0.91
N LEU A 84 10.65 4.27 0.26
CA LEU A 84 11.02 4.94 1.51
C LEU A 84 12.49 5.37 1.51
N SER A 85 13.38 4.57 0.93
CA SER A 85 14.79 4.94 0.77
C SER A 85 14.94 6.19 -0.09
N ALA A 86 14.28 6.22 -1.26
CA ALA A 86 14.30 7.40 -2.14
C ALA A 86 13.69 8.64 -1.47
N LEU A 87 12.61 8.46 -0.71
CA LEU A 87 11.96 9.55 0.01
C LEU A 87 12.82 10.09 1.15
N ARG A 88 13.50 9.21 1.89
CA ARG A 88 14.48 9.59 2.92
C ARG A 88 15.62 10.40 2.33
N ASP A 89 16.19 9.95 1.21
CA ASP A 89 17.28 10.65 0.53
C ASP A 89 16.84 12.04 0.03
N HIS A 90 15.60 12.16 -0.45
CA HIS A 90 15.01 13.44 -0.81
C HIS A 90 15.00 14.41 0.39
N TYR A 91 14.52 13.99 1.56
CA TYR A 91 14.50 14.85 2.75
C TYR A 91 15.90 15.19 3.28
N ALA A 92 16.85 14.25 3.19
CA ALA A 92 18.24 14.52 3.51
C ALA A 92 18.84 15.57 2.57
N HIS A 93 18.52 15.51 1.28
CA HIS A 93 18.91 16.54 0.32
C HIS A 93 18.25 17.90 0.63
N SER A 94 16.95 17.93 0.92
CA SER A 94 16.24 19.15 1.32
C SER A 94 16.83 19.81 2.58
N THR A 95 17.31 19.01 3.53
CA THR A 95 18.02 19.51 4.72
C THR A 95 19.25 20.31 4.35
N ASN A 96 20.04 19.82 3.39
CA ASN A 96 21.23 20.52 2.92
C ASN A 96 20.87 21.82 2.17
N GLN A 97 19.79 21.80 1.37
CA GLN A 97 19.30 22.99 0.68
C GLN A 97 18.84 24.08 1.66
N LEU A 98 18.11 23.72 2.73
CA LEU A 98 17.68 24.66 3.76
C LEU A 98 18.87 25.31 4.47
N LYS A 99 19.89 24.51 4.84
CA LYS A 99 21.11 25.01 5.48
C LYS A 99 21.93 25.94 4.58
N ALA A 100 21.91 25.71 3.27
CA ALA A 100 22.62 26.52 2.29
C ALA A 100 21.85 27.80 1.89
N ASN A 101 20.56 27.91 2.24
CA ASN A 101 19.73 29.04 1.84
C ASN A 101 19.97 30.27 2.74
N MET A 102 20.75 31.22 2.22
CA MET A 102 21.09 32.47 2.90
C MET A 102 19.91 33.43 3.10
N ALA A 103 18.76 33.20 2.45
CA ALA A 103 17.56 34.01 2.62
C ALA A 103 16.74 33.64 3.87
N ILE A 104 17.01 32.48 4.48
CA ILE A 104 16.32 32.03 5.69
C ILE A 104 16.98 32.68 6.91
N SER A 105 16.16 33.23 7.81
CA SER A 105 16.64 33.83 9.06
C SER A 105 17.24 32.78 10.00
N LYS A 106 18.18 33.20 10.86
CA LYS A 106 18.81 32.29 11.84
C LYS A 106 17.82 31.80 12.89
N GLU A 107 16.77 32.58 13.14
CA GLU A 107 15.71 32.31 14.09
C GLU A 107 14.70 31.27 13.54
N GLU A 108 14.44 31.30 12.23
CA GLU A 108 13.48 30.41 11.57
C GLU A 108 14.10 29.06 11.18
N LEU A 109 15.37 29.05 10.77
CA LEU A 109 16.05 27.86 10.25
C LEU A 109 15.92 26.62 11.18
N PRO A 110 16.07 26.70 12.51
CA PRO A 110 15.93 25.54 13.38
C PRO A 110 14.55 24.88 13.31
N TYR A 111 13.48 25.66 13.13
CA TYR A 111 12.12 25.12 13.01
C TYR A 111 11.88 24.50 11.63
N LEU A 112 12.39 25.12 10.57
CA LEU A 112 12.30 24.54 9.22
C LEU A 112 13.06 23.22 9.10
N LEU A 113 14.20 23.08 9.81
CA LEU A 113 14.96 21.84 9.84
C LEU A 113 14.23 20.69 10.55
N GLN A 114 13.26 20.97 11.43
CA GLN A 114 12.46 19.91 12.06
C GLN A 114 11.56 19.17 11.07
N ILE A 115 11.17 19.82 9.97
CA ILE A 115 10.29 19.21 8.97
C ILE A 115 10.97 18.02 8.28
N PRO A 116 12.12 18.17 7.59
CA PRO A 116 12.79 17.02 6.98
C PRO A 116 13.29 16.02 8.05
N ASP A 117 13.69 16.48 9.24
CA ASP A 117 14.10 15.60 10.33
C ASP A 117 12.96 14.66 10.79
N TYR A 118 11.77 15.21 11.05
CA TYR A 118 10.56 14.43 11.34
C TYR A 118 10.27 13.39 10.24
N HIS A 119 10.37 13.80 8.98
CA HIS A 119 10.11 12.91 7.87
C HIS A 119 11.17 11.81 7.70
N ILE A 120 12.46 12.11 7.94
CA ILE A 120 13.54 11.11 7.95
C ILE A 120 13.29 10.09 9.05
N HIS A 121 12.99 10.55 10.27
CA HIS A 121 12.67 9.65 11.39
C HIS A 121 11.49 8.73 11.09
N LYS A 122 10.45 9.26 10.45
CA LYS A 122 9.31 8.45 9.99
C LYS A 122 9.74 7.40 8.95
N CYS A 123 10.54 7.79 7.96
CA CYS A 123 11.04 6.86 6.94
C CYS A 123 11.91 5.76 7.58
N ASP A 124 12.80 6.11 8.50
CA ASP A 124 13.69 5.17 9.19
C ASP A 124 12.91 4.14 10.01
N ALA A 125 11.89 4.59 10.75
CA ALA A 125 11.03 3.69 11.50
C ALA A 125 10.25 2.72 10.59
N GLU A 126 9.68 3.24 9.48
CA GLU A 126 8.97 2.40 8.51
C GLU A 126 9.91 1.42 7.80
N LEU A 127 11.11 1.86 7.41
CA LEU A 127 12.15 1.01 6.79
C LEU A 127 12.55 -0.12 7.73
N ALA A 128 12.84 0.18 9.00
CA ALA A 128 13.21 -0.84 9.99
C ALA A 128 12.10 -1.89 10.16
N TRP A 129 10.83 -1.46 10.18
CA TRP A 129 9.69 -2.37 10.23
C TRP A 129 9.61 -3.25 8.97
N ILE A 130 9.80 -2.69 7.78
CA ILE A 130 9.77 -3.44 6.51
C ILE A 130 10.90 -4.47 6.46
N GLU A 131 12.12 -4.08 6.81
CA GLU A 131 13.28 -4.98 6.81
C GLU A 131 13.04 -6.17 7.75
N SER A 132 12.48 -5.92 8.94
CA SER A 132 12.08 -6.99 9.85
C SER A 132 11.05 -7.94 9.22
N LYS A 133 10.05 -7.43 8.50
CA LYS A 133 9.05 -8.26 7.80
C LYS A 133 9.64 -9.07 6.65
N ILE A 134 10.56 -8.48 5.89
CA ILE A 134 11.27 -9.20 4.82
C ILE A 134 12.11 -10.34 5.39
N ALA A 135 12.79 -10.11 6.52
CA ALA A 135 13.59 -11.11 7.21
C ALA A 135 12.74 -12.28 7.73
N SER A 136 11.62 -12.01 8.42
CA SER A 136 10.72 -13.09 8.90
C SER A 136 10.18 -13.95 7.76
N LEU A 137 9.89 -13.38 6.60
CA LEU A 137 9.47 -14.12 5.40
C LEU A 137 10.60 -14.97 4.77
N ALA A 138 11.86 -14.76 5.15
CA ALA A 138 12.98 -15.60 4.75
C ALA A 138 13.11 -16.84 5.64
N GLU A 139 12.87 -16.68 6.93
CA GLU A 139 12.97 -17.74 7.95
C GLU A 139 11.84 -18.77 7.83
N GLU A 140 10.63 -18.37 7.42
CA GLU A 140 9.50 -19.31 7.20
C GLU A 140 9.69 -20.29 6.02
N LYS A 141 10.81 -20.20 5.28
CA LYS A 141 11.15 -21.09 4.16
C LYS A 141 12.22 -22.14 4.48
N GLU A 142 12.75 -22.17 5.71
CA GLU A 142 13.59 -23.26 6.26
C GLU A 142 12.76 -24.19 7.15
#